data_AF-A0A453FUM7-F1
#
_entry.id   AF-A0A453FUM7-F1
#
_cell.length_a   1.000
_cell.length_b   1.000
_cell.length_c   1.000
_cell.angle_alpha   90.00
_cell.angle_beta   90.00
_cell.angle_gamma   90.00
#
_symmetry.space_group_name_H-M   'P 1'
#
loop_
_entity.id
_entity.type
_entity.pdbx_description
1 polymer ?
#
loop_
_entity_poly.entity_id
_entity_poly.type
_entity_poly.pdbx_seq_one_letter_code
_entity_poly.pdbx_strand_id
1 'polypeptide(L)' 'MALAGGDARGELVCVTGGSGFIGSWLVRLLLGRGYTVHATVQNLQDEAETKHLQALDGAD' A
#
# COMPACT_ATOMS: atom_id res chain seq x y z
N MET A 1 26.87 4.61 16.18
CA MET A 1 25.89 4.92 15.12
C MET A 1 24.66 4.07 15.42
N ALA A 2 23.57 4.71 15.84
CA ALA A 2 22.52 4.11 16.65
C ALA A 2 21.87 2.87 16.03
N LEU A 3 21.64 1.87 16.88
CA LEU A 3 20.91 0.63 16.66
C LEU A 3 19.40 0.94 16.57
N ALA A 4 18.70 0.36 15.59
CA ALA A 4 17.25 0.15 15.65
C ALA A 4 16.97 -1.03 14.69
N GLY A 5 16.63 -2.23 15.14
CA GLY A 5 15.41 -2.48 15.91
C GLY A 5 14.25 -2.48 14.92
N GLY A 6 14.14 -3.52 14.08
CA GLY A 6 13.00 -3.69 13.20
C GLY A 6 11.81 -4.12 14.04
N ASP A 7 11.04 -3.13 14.50
CA ASP A 7 9.72 -3.35 15.10
C ASP A 7 8.90 -4.30 14.21
N ALA A 8 8.09 -5.14 14.82
CA ALA A 8 7.20 -6.13 14.21
C ALA A 8 6.06 -5.54 13.30
N ARG A 9 6.27 -4.35 12.71
CA ARG A 9 5.45 -3.78 11.63
C ARG A 9 6.08 -4.18 10.31
N GLY A 10 5.33 -4.89 9.47
CA GLY A 10 5.80 -5.53 8.25
C GLY A 10 6.59 -4.57 7.35
N GLU A 11 7.56 -5.14 6.65
CA GLU A 11 8.52 -4.43 5.77
C GLU A 11 7.84 -3.42 4.82
N LEU A 12 8.58 -2.41 4.38
CA LEU A 12 8.09 -1.46 3.37
C LEU A 12 8.09 -2.10 1.98
N VAL A 13 6.94 -2.16 1.31
CA VAL A 13 6.76 -2.77 -0.01
C VAL A 13 6.22 -1.76 -1.02
N CYS A 14 6.73 -1.78 -2.25
CA CYS A 14 6.18 -1.01 -3.37
C CYS A 14 5.36 -1.94 -4.28
N VAL A 15 4.11 -1.56 -4.57
CA VAL A 15 3.23 -2.26 -5.53
C VAL A 15 3.03 -1.36 -6.74
N THR A 16 3.62 -1.74 -7.88
CA THR A 16 3.44 -1.01 -9.12
C THR A 16 2.12 -1.36 -9.80
N GLY A 17 1.36 -0.37 -10.26
CA GLY A 17 0.03 -0.60 -10.85
C GLY A 17 -1.02 -0.96 -9.79
N GLY A 18 -0.92 -0.33 -8.63
CA GLY A 18 -1.79 -0.57 -7.47
C GLY A 18 -3.26 -0.29 -7.74
N SER A 19 -3.60 0.65 -8.62
CA SER A 19 -4.99 0.94 -9.02
C SER A 19 -5.64 -0.16 -9.87
N GLY A 20 -4.85 -1.11 -10.37
CA GLY A 20 -5.37 -2.22 -11.16
C GLY A 20 -6.17 -3.21 -10.31
N PHE A 21 -6.97 -4.05 -10.98
CA PHE A 21 -7.77 -5.08 -10.30
C PHE A 21 -6.89 -5.96 -9.38
N ILE A 22 -5.83 -6.57 -9.91
CA ILE A 22 -4.95 -7.43 -9.09
C ILE A 22 -4.11 -6.61 -8.10
N GLY A 23 -3.64 -5.42 -8.52
CA GLY A 23 -2.81 -4.54 -7.70
C GLY A 23 -3.51 -4.14 -6.39
N SER A 24 -4.76 -3.71 -6.48
CA SER A 24 -5.54 -3.27 -5.32
C SER A 24 -5.82 -4.40 -4.32
N TRP A 25 -6.07 -5.62 -4.81
CA TRP A 25 -6.18 -6.80 -3.95
C TRP A 25 -4.87 -7.18 -3.26
N LEU A 26 -3.74 -7.04 -3.96
CA LEU A 26 -2.43 -7.27 -3.37
C LEU A 26 -2.13 -6.24 -2.27
N VAL A 27 -2.42 -4.96 -2.50
CA VAL A 27 -2.30 -3.89 -1.49
C VAL A 27 -3.14 -4.25 -0.26
N ARG A 28 -4.42 -4.59 -0.44
CA ARG A 28 -5.32 -5.00 0.65
C ARG A 28 -4.76 -6.18 1.46
N LEU A 29 -4.21 -7.19 0.79
CA LEU A 29 -3.64 -8.37 1.45
C LEU A 29 -2.40 -8.01 2.28
N LEU A 30 -1.52 -7.16 1.74
CA LEU A 30 -0.28 -6.73 2.40
C LEU A 30 -0.58 -5.83 3.61
N LEU A 31 -1.52 -4.90 3.48
CA LEU A 31 -2.01 -4.07 4.60
C LEU A 31 -2.59 -4.96 5.70
N GLY A 32 -3.43 -5.94 5.36
CA GLY A 32 -3.99 -6.89 6.34
C GLY A 32 -2.95 -7.79 7.03
N ARG A 33 -1.73 -7.90 6.48
CA ARG A 33 -0.59 -8.59 7.10
C ARG A 33 0.33 -7.65 7.90
N GLY A 34 -0.01 -6.37 7.97
CA GLY A 34 0.74 -5.37 8.73
C GLY A 34 1.93 -4.78 8.00
N TYR A 35 2.04 -4.95 6.67
CA TYR A 35 3.08 -4.29 5.87
C TYR A 35 2.73 -2.82 5.61
N THR A 36 3.74 -1.97 5.52
CA THR A 36 3.60 -0.63 4.94
C THR A 36 3.69 -0.74 3.42
N VAL A 37 2.70 -0.22 2.70
CA VAL A 37 2.61 -0.38 1.23
C VAL A 37 2.59 0.98 0.53
N HIS A 38 3.48 1.15 -0.45
CA HIS A 38 3.41 2.24 -1.44
C HIS A 38 2.82 1.70 -2.75
N ALA A 39 1.55 2.02 -3.00
CA ALA A 39 0.89 1.70 -4.26
C ALA A 39 1.14 2.80 -5.30
N THR A 40 1.60 2.43 -6.50
CA THR A 40 1.72 3.40 -7.60
C THR A 40 0.47 3.38 -8.47
N VAL A 41 0.02 4.57 -8.85
CA VAL A 41 -1.08 4.81 -9.80
C VAL A 41 -0.55 5.67 -10.95
N GLN A 42 -1.27 5.73 -12.07
CA GLN A 42 -0.84 6.53 -13.21
C GLN A 42 -1.10 8.02 -12.98
N ASN A 43 -2.26 8.37 -12.40
CA ASN A 43 -2.62 9.74 -12.08
C ASN A 43 -3.19 9.84 -10.66
N LEU A 44 -2.46 10.51 -9.77
CA LEU A 44 -2.88 10.74 -8.38
C LEU A 44 -4.13 11.64 -8.25
N GLN A 45 -4.47 12.41 -9.28
CA GLN A 45 -5.66 13.26 -9.30
C GLN A 45 -6.88 12.53 -9.90
N ASP A 46 -6.70 11.31 -10.41
CA ASP A 46 -7.81 10.50 -10.90
C ASP A 46 -8.44 9.72 -9.74
N GLU A 47 -9.65 10.13 -9.38
CA GLU A 47 -10.42 9.49 -8.32
C GLU A 47 -10.79 8.03 -8.64
N ALA A 48 -10.90 7.66 -9.91
CA ALA A 48 -11.16 6.27 -10.31
C ALA A 48 -9.98 5.36 -9.93
N GLU A 49 -8.75 5.88 -9.99
CA GLU A 49 -7.54 5.15 -9.62
C GLU A 49 -7.25 5.17 -8.11
N THR A 50 -7.68 6.20 -7.39
CA THR A 50 -7.24 6.45 -6.00
C THR A 50 -8.30 6.13 -4.94
N LYS A 51 -9.59 6.39 -5.17
CA LYS A 51 -10.64 6.24 -4.14
C LYS A 51 -10.72 4.84 -3.58
N HIS A 52 -10.60 3.83 -4.44
CA HIS A 52 -10.72 2.43 -4.01
C HIS A 52 -9.50 1.95 -3.21
N LEU A 53 -8.32 2.56 -3.41
CA LEU A 53 -7.13 2.29 -2.60
C LEU A 53 -7.20 2.98 -1.24
N GLN A 54 -7.66 4.22 -1.21
CA GLN A 54 -7.86 5.00 0.03
C GLN A 54 -8.96 4.43 0.92
N ALA A 55 -9.92 3.71 0.35
CA ALA A 55 -11.00 3.06 1.09
C ALA A 55 -10.57 1.71 1.72
N LEU A 56 -9.33 1.27 1.55
CA LEU A 56 -8.83 0.05 2.17
C LEU A 56 -8.55 0.26 3.66
N ASP A 57 -8.87 -0.73 4.49
CA ASP A 57 -8.54 -0.69 5.91
C ASP A 57 -7.02 -0.59 6.09
N GLY A 58 -6.57 0.45 6.80
CA GLY A 58 -5.15 0.72 7.03
C GLY A 58 -4.44 1.50 5.92
N ALA A 59 -5.17 2.05 4.95
CA ALA A 59 -4.65 3.04 4.00
C ALA A 59 -4.80 4.47 4.54
N ASP A 60 -3.78 5.31 4.31
CA ASP A 60 -3.70 6.73 4.67
C ASP A 60 -3.54 7.60 3.41
#